data_AF-A0A0F9JDK1-F1
#
_entry.id   AF-A0A0F9JDK1-F1
#
_cell.length_a   1.000
_cell.length_b   1.000
_cell.length_c   1.000
_cell.angle_alpha   90.00
_cell.angle_beta   90.00
_cell.angle_gamma   90.00
#
_symmetry.space_group_name_H-M   'P 1'
#
loop_
_entity.id
_entity.type
_entity.pdbx_description
1 polymer ?
#
loop_
_entity_poly.entity_id
_entity_poly.type
_entity_poly.pdbx_seq_one_letter_code
_entity_poly.pdbx_strand_id
1 'polypeptide(L)'
;MFNPTATTLYVAGPMRGLHLFNFPAFFAAAMKLRDWGYKVFNPAERDMAVGLDPSKPLDDPDNLAVFNLTKAFEWDFEAIRKADAIVLLPDWRESKGVQAELVLALALKREVFEWIDNSDLVPLNIPGYSVEFNQVKVEGVAR
;
A
#
# COMPACT_ATOMS: atom_id res chain seq x y z
N MET A 1 0.78 4.98 22.58
CA MET A 1 1.13 5.20 21.15
C MET A 1 1.85 3.96 20.66
N PHE A 2 1.29 3.29 19.64
CA PHE A 2 1.96 2.22 18.91
C PHE A 2 3.19 2.83 18.20
N ASN A 3 4.38 2.28 18.42
CA ASN A 3 5.59 2.72 17.73
C ASN A 3 6.16 1.50 16.99
N PRO A 4 5.68 1.20 15.78
CA PRO A 4 6.23 0.11 15.01
C PRO A 4 7.67 0.47 14.63
N THR A 5 8.50 -0.56 14.45
CA THR A 5 9.83 -0.36 13.85
C THR A 5 9.71 0.11 12.39
N ALA A 6 8.54 -0.03 11.78
CA ALA A 6 8.25 0.47 10.45
C ALA A 6 8.28 2.00 10.42
N THR A 7 9.17 2.54 9.60
CA THR A 7 9.27 3.97 9.30
C THR A 7 8.78 4.29 7.89
N THR A 8 8.73 3.28 7.02
CA THR A 8 8.37 3.40 5.62
C THR A 8 7.32 2.37 5.23
N LEU A 9 6.24 2.83 4.60
CA LEU A 9 5.08 2.03 4.23
C LEU A 9 4.90 2.05 2.70
N TYR A 10 4.45 0.93 2.14
CA TYR A 10 3.89 0.87 0.79
C TYR A 10 2.36 0.71 0.89
N VAL A 11 1.59 1.56 0.21
CA VAL A 11 0.13 1.44 0.18
C VAL A 11 -0.29 0.65 -1.05
N ALA A 12 -1.11 -0.37 -0.83
CA ALA A 12 -1.59 -1.28 -1.85
C ALA A 12 -3.12 -1.34 -1.83
N GLY A 13 -3.77 -1.30 -2.99
CA GLY A 13 -5.23 -1.30 -3.09
C GLY A 13 -5.72 -1.64 -4.50
N PRO A 14 -7.02 -1.96 -4.65
CA PRO A 14 -7.61 -2.15 -5.97
C PRO A 14 -7.57 -0.84 -6.77
N MET A 15 -7.26 -0.93 -8.07
CA MET A 15 -7.26 0.21 -9.00
C MET A 15 -8.18 0.01 -10.19
N ARG A 16 -8.09 -1.14 -10.87
CA ARG A 16 -8.83 -1.39 -12.12
C ARG A 16 -10.33 -1.56 -11.87
N GLY A 17 -11.15 -1.00 -12.75
CA GLY A 17 -12.61 -1.08 -12.66
C GLY A 17 -13.24 -0.14 -11.63
N LEU A 18 -12.42 0.68 -10.95
CA LEU A 18 -12.88 1.68 -9.99
C LEU A 18 -12.78 3.09 -10.58
N HIS A 19 -13.66 3.97 -10.11
CA HIS A 19 -13.63 5.38 -10.48
C HIS A 19 -12.27 6.01 -10.15
N LEU A 20 -11.70 6.76 -11.10
CA LEU A 20 -10.37 7.40 -11.00
C LEU A 20 -9.24 6.43 -10.59
N PHE A 21 -9.36 5.17 -10.98
CA PHE A 21 -8.44 4.10 -10.57
C PHE A 21 -8.23 4.01 -9.05
N ASN A 22 -9.24 4.42 -8.27
CA ASN A 22 -9.21 4.49 -6.81
C ASN A 22 -8.18 5.48 -6.22
N PHE A 23 -7.60 6.38 -7.03
CA PHE A 23 -6.60 7.36 -6.59
C PHE A 23 -7.02 8.17 -5.34
N PRO A 24 -8.29 8.58 -5.18
CA PRO A 24 -8.73 9.26 -3.96
C PRO A 24 -8.46 8.46 -2.67
N ALA A 25 -8.67 7.14 -2.67
CA ALA A 25 -8.43 6.31 -1.49
C ALA A 25 -6.93 6.21 -1.18
N PHE A 26 -6.09 6.05 -2.21
CA PHE A 26 -4.64 6.04 -2.07
C PHE A 26 -4.11 7.37 -1.50
N PHE A 27 -4.57 8.52 -2.02
CA PHE A 27 -4.14 9.82 -1.51
C PHE A 27 -4.62 10.07 -0.08
N ALA A 28 -5.86 9.70 0.24
CA ALA A 28 -6.39 9.84 1.60
C ALA A 28 -5.59 9.02 2.62
N ALA A 29 -5.29 7.76 2.30
CA ALA A 29 -4.46 6.90 3.14
C ALA A 29 -3.03 7.45 3.26
N ALA A 30 -2.39 7.79 2.14
CA ALA A 30 -1.03 8.30 2.14
C ALA A 30 -0.87 9.61 2.93
N MET A 31 -1.83 10.53 2.81
CA MET A 31 -1.87 11.76 3.60
C MET A 31 -1.93 11.43 5.10
N LYS A 32 -2.88 10.60 5.52
CA LYS A 32 -3.06 10.27 6.94
C LYS A 32 -1.90 9.49 7.54
N LEU A 33 -1.32 8.56 6.79
CA LEU A 33 -0.12 7.82 7.20
C LEU A 33 1.08 8.76 7.34
N ARG A 34 1.23 9.75 6.45
CA ARG A 34 2.29 10.78 6.59
C ARG A 34 2.05 11.68 7.80
N ASP A 35 0.81 12.03 8.09
CA ASP A 35 0.45 12.78 9.31
C ASP A 35 0.80 12.01 10.59
N TRP A 36 0.82 10.67 10.54
CA TRP A 36 1.30 9.82 11.63
C TRP A 36 2.83 9.67 11.69
N GLY A 37 3.55 10.29 10.75
CA GLY A 37 5.02 10.32 10.72
C GLY A 37 5.67 9.25 9.83
N TYR A 38 4.89 8.48 9.06
CA TYR A 38 5.45 7.47 8.15
C TYR A 38 5.89 8.09 6.82
N LYS A 39 6.95 7.55 6.24
CA LYS A 39 7.23 7.72 4.81
C LYS A 39 6.36 6.77 4.02
N VAL A 40 5.72 7.25 2.96
CA VAL A 40 4.75 6.44 2.20
C VAL A 40 5.11 6.40 0.73
N PHE A 41 5.30 5.19 0.21
CA PHE A 41 5.29 4.89 -1.21
C PHE A 41 3.84 4.66 -1.65
N ASN A 42 3.42 5.40 -2.67
CA ASN A 42 2.06 5.38 -3.17
C ASN A 42 2.06 5.20 -4.71
N PRO A 43 1.56 4.07 -5.24
CA PRO A 43 1.52 3.83 -6.68
C PRO A 43 0.67 4.86 -7.45
N ALA A 44 -0.41 5.39 -6.84
CA ALA A 44 -1.22 6.44 -7.47
C ALA A 44 -0.44 7.75 -7.68
N GLU A 45 0.44 8.12 -6.74
CA GLU A 45 1.30 9.31 -6.90
C GLU A 45 2.34 9.09 -8.00
N ARG A 46 2.91 7.89 -8.07
CA ARG A 46 3.85 7.52 -9.13
C ARG A 46 3.17 7.55 -10.50
N ASP A 47 1.96 7.00 -10.62
CA ASP A 47 1.22 6.98 -11.88
C ASP A 47 0.86 8.40 -12.33
N MET A 48 0.39 9.27 -11.43
CA MET A 48 0.24 10.70 -11.71
C MET A 48 1.55 11.34 -12.17
N ALA A 49 2.67 11.04 -11.52
CA ALA A 49 3.97 11.65 -11.81
C ALA A 49 4.53 11.26 -13.20
N VAL A 50 4.18 10.07 -13.71
CA VAL A 50 4.52 9.67 -15.08
C VAL A 50 3.53 10.20 -16.13
N GLY A 51 2.49 10.92 -15.70
CA GLY A 51 1.54 11.60 -16.57
C GLY A 51 0.23 10.84 -16.82
N LEU A 52 -0.06 9.78 -16.05
CA LEU A 52 -1.35 9.09 -16.15
C LEU A 52 -2.47 10.02 -15.67
N ASP A 53 -3.51 10.16 -16.49
CA ASP A 53 -4.72 10.90 -16.16
C ASP A 53 -5.81 9.95 -15.66
N PRO A 54 -6.13 9.94 -14.36
CA PRO A 54 -7.12 9.03 -13.79
C PRO A 54 -8.55 9.34 -14.23
N SER A 55 -8.81 10.53 -14.79
CA SER A 55 -10.13 10.89 -15.31
C SER A 55 -10.46 10.20 -16.64
N LYS A 56 -9.44 9.63 -17.30
CA LYS A 56 -9.57 8.92 -18.58
C LYS A 56 -9.46 7.42 -18.39
N PRO A 57 -10.11 6.60 -19.24
CA PRO A 57 -9.88 5.16 -19.30
C PRO A 57 -8.39 4.82 -19.53
N LEU A 58 -7.97 3.61 -19.11
CA LEU A 58 -6.57 3.19 -19.26
C LEU A 58 -6.19 2.95 -20.73
N ASP A 59 -7.17 2.64 -21.58
CA ASP A 59 -7.04 2.45 -23.03
C ASP A 59 -7.18 3.76 -23.82
N ASP A 60 -7.32 4.91 -23.15
CA ASP A 60 -7.19 6.21 -23.78
C ASP A 60 -5.76 6.38 -24.35
N PRO A 61 -5.58 6.95 -25.57
CA PRO A 61 -4.27 7.09 -26.19
C PRO A 61 -3.23 7.81 -25.34
N ASP A 62 -3.64 8.82 -24.56
CA ASP A 62 -2.71 9.57 -23.71
C ASP A 62 -2.21 8.70 -22.55
N ASN A 63 -3.12 7.92 -21.94
CA ASN A 63 -2.78 6.98 -20.88
C ASN A 63 -1.94 5.80 -21.39
N LEU A 64 -2.25 5.26 -22.58
CA LEU A 64 -1.46 4.20 -23.22
C LEU A 64 -0.03 4.63 -23.56
N ALA A 65 0.19 5.91 -23.85
CA ALA A 65 1.52 6.44 -24.17
C ALA A 65 2.45 6.49 -22.95
N VAL A 66 1.89 6.64 -21.74
CA VAL A 66 2.65 6.81 -20.50
C VAL A 66 2.64 5.59 -19.59
N PHE A 67 1.57 4.78 -19.65
CA PHE A 67 1.41 3.63 -18.77
C PHE A 67 1.96 2.35 -19.41
N ASN A 68 2.73 1.61 -18.61
CA ASN A 68 3.17 0.27 -18.96
C ASN A 68 3.08 -0.61 -17.72
N LEU A 69 2.32 -1.70 -17.82
CA LEU A 69 2.05 -2.59 -16.69
C LEU A 69 3.32 -3.20 -16.09
N THR A 70 4.29 -3.58 -16.91
CA THR A 70 5.57 -4.13 -16.43
C THR A 70 6.34 -3.08 -15.65
N LYS A 71 6.44 -1.85 -16.16
CA LYS A 71 7.12 -0.75 -15.46
C LYS A 71 6.41 -0.31 -14.18
N ALA A 72 5.08 -0.47 -14.11
CA ALA A 72 4.32 -0.22 -12.90
C ALA A 72 4.74 -1.25 -11.83
N PHE A 73 4.64 -2.54 -12.12
CA PHE A 73 5.07 -3.60 -11.19
C PHE A 73 6.54 -3.53 -10.80
N GLU A 74 7.45 -3.20 -11.74
CA GLU A 74 8.87 -3.01 -11.41
C GLU A 74 9.07 -1.93 -10.35
N TRP A 75 8.33 -0.83 -10.45
CA TRP A 75 8.38 0.23 -9.44
C TRP A 75 7.73 -0.20 -8.13
N ASP A 76 6.55 -0.83 -8.19
CA ASP A 76 5.81 -1.31 -7.01
C ASP A 76 6.67 -2.29 -6.19
N PHE A 77 7.31 -3.25 -6.86
CA PHE A 77 8.16 -4.25 -6.21
C PHE A 77 9.40 -3.63 -5.59
N GLU A 78 10.01 -2.65 -6.25
CA GLU A 78 11.15 -1.91 -5.69
C GLU A 78 10.73 -1.05 -4.49
N ALA A 79 9.53 -0.47 -4.51
CA ALA A 79 8.96 0.28 -3.40
C ALA A 79 8.67 -0.63 -2.20
N ILE A 80 8.07 -1.80 -2.42
CA ILE A 80 7.83 -2.82 -1.39
C ILE A 80 9.17 -3.33 -0.82
N ARG A 81 10.20 -3.51 -1.66
CA ARG A 81 11.54 -3.89 -1.21
C ARG A 81 12.14 -2.85 -0.27
N LYS A 82 11.87 -1.56 -0.47
CA LYS A 82 12.35 -0.45 0.36
C LYS A 82 11.48 -0.18 1.59
N ALA A 83 10.21 -0.57 1.55
CA ALA A 83 9.30 -0.39 2.67
C ALA A 83 9.58 -1.38 3.79
N ASP A 84 9.24 -0.99 5.01
CA ASP A 84 9.26 -1.86 6.19
C ASP A 84 7.97 -2.69 6.26
N ALA A 85 6.86 -2.11 5.79
CA ALA A 85 5.54 -2.72 5.79
C ALA A 85 4.71 -2.38 4.55
N ILE A 86 3.69 -3.19 4.30
CA ILE A 86 2.63 -2.95 3.31
C ILE A 86 1.30 -2.68 4.03
N VAL A 87 0.55 -1.70 3.54
CA VAL A 87 -0.77 -1.31 4.02
C VAL A 87 -1.79 -1.63 2.93
N LEU A 88 -2.72 -2.53 3.23
CA LEU A 88 -3.74 -3.03 2.32
C LEU A 88 -5.03 -2.22 2.50
N LEU A 89 -5.43 -1.49 1.46
CA LEU A 89 -6.69 -0.74 1.41
C LEU A 89 -7.91 -1.68 1.34
N PRO A 90 -9.12 -1.17 1.64
CA PRO A 90 -10.35 -1.95 1.52
C PRO A 90 -10.48 -2.68 0.16
N ASP A 91 -11.15 -3.83 0.19
CA ASP A 91 -11.41 -4.71 -0.96
C ASP A 91 -10.16 -5.27 -1.66
N TRP A 92 -8.99 -5.22 -1.01
CA TRP A 92 -7.74 -5.73 -1.58
C TRP A 92 -7.76 -7.21 -1.97
N ARG A 93 -8.59 -8.03 -1.30
CA ARG A 93 -8.62 -9.49 -1.48
C ARG A 93 -8.95 -9.91 -2.92
N GLU A 94 -9.74 -9.12 -3.63
CA GLU A 94 -10.13 -9.39 -5.01
C GLU A 94 -9.17 -8.77 -6.05
N SER A 95 -8.21 -7.97 -5.59
CA SER A 95 -7.24 -7.30 -6.47
C SER A 95 -6.07 -8.22 -6.79
N LYS A 96 -6.03 -8.73 -8.03
CA LYS A 96 -4.88 -9.53 -8.53
C LYS A 96 -3.54 -8.81 -8.43
N GLY A 97 -3.54 -7.47 -8.59
CA GLY A 97 -2.32 -6.66 -8.42
C GLY A 97 -1.83 -6.70 -6.99
N VAL A 98 -2.73 -6.46 -6.03
CA VAL A 98 -2.40 -6.48 -4.60
C VAL A 98 -2.02 -7.88 -4.13
N GLN A 99 -2.62 -8.94 -4.69
CA GLN A 99 -2.20 -10.31 -4.40
C GLN A 99 -0.72 -10.56 -4.78
N ALA A 100 -0.27 -10.04 -5.94
CA ALA A 100 1.13 -10.16 -6.34
C ALA A 100 2.08 -9.38 -5.42
N GLU A 101 1.71 -8.15 -5.08
CA GLU A 101 2.44 -7.29 -4.13
C GLU A 101 2.52 -7.92 -2.74
N LEU A 102 1.42 -8.49 -2.24
CA LEU A 102 1.35 -9.15 -0.96
C LEU A 102 2.25 -10.40 -0.92
N VAL A 103 2.25 -11.22 -1.99
CA VAL A 103 3.16 -12.37 -2.08
C VAL A 103 4.62 -11.92 -1.97
N LEU A 104 5.01 -10.85 -2.67
CA LEU A 104 6.35 -10.30 -2.56
C LEU A 104 6.65 -9.79 -1.14
N ALA A 105 5.74 -9.01 -0.55
CA ALA A 105 5.89 -8.47 0.80
C ALA A 105 6.09 -9.59 1.83
N LEU A 106 5.30 -10.66 1.75
CA LEU A 106 5.42 -11.84 2.61
C LEU A 106 6.75 -12.57 2.39
N ALA A 107 7.18 -12.76 1.13
CA ALA A 107 8.47 -13.39 0.82
C ALA A 107 9.66 -12.58 1.38
N LEU A 108 9.53 -11.25 1.42
CA LEU A 108 10.50 -10.34 2.01
C LEU A 108 10.31 -10.12 3.52
N LYS A 109 9.35 -10.82 4.15
CA LYS A 109 9.01 -10.71 5.58
C LYS A 109 8.68 -9.29 6.02
N ARG A 110 7.96 -8.54 5.18
CA ARG A 110 7.41 -7.23 5.54
C ARG A 110 6.21 -7.39 6.47
N GLU A 111 6.05 -6.43 7.37
CA GLU A 111 4.82 -6.31 8.14
C GLU A 111 3.64 -6.04 7.18
N VAL A 112 2.48 -6.61 7.48
CA VAL A 112 1.28 -6.46 6.67
C VAL A 112 0.18 -5.91 7.56
N PHE A 113 -0.41 -4.80 7.14
CA PHE A 113 -1.52 -4.15 7.84
C PHE A 113 -2.72 -4.01 6.92
N GLU A 114 -3.92 -4.21 7.45
CA GLU A 114 -5.15 -3.76 6.81
C GLU A 114 -5.49 -2.34 7.26
N TRP A 115 -5.91 -1.53 6.30
CA TRP A 115 -6.44 -0.19 6.52
C TRP A 115 -7.95 -0.28 6.79
N ILE A 116 -8.35 -0.05 8.04
CA ILE A 116 -9.75 -0.17 8.48
C ILE A 116 -10.28 1.20 8.89
N ASP A 117 -11.57 1.43 8.62
CA ASP A 117 -12.35 2.63 9.00
C ASP A 117 -11.72 3.97 8.59
N ASN A 118 -10.83 3.94 7.59
CA ASN A 118 -10.04 5.08 7.16
C ASN A 118 -9.19 5.73 8.26
N SER A 119 -8.85 4.98 9.32
CA SER A 119 -8.17 5.53 10.48
C SER A 119 -7.29 4.58 11.26
N ASP A 120 -7.31 3.29 10.95
CA ASP A 120 -6.63 2.31 11.77
C ASP A 120 -5.83 1.33 10.93
N LEU A 121 -4.66 0.94 11.46
CA LEU A 121 -3.83 -0.13 10.93
C LEU A 121 -4.01 -1.36 11.80
N VAL A 122 -4.60 -2.41 11.24
CA VAL A 122 -4.77 -3.69 11.91
C VAL A 122 -3.76 -4.68 11.34
N PRO A 123 -2.87 -5.27 12.15
CA PRO A 123 -1.94 -6.28 11.67
C PRO A 123 -2.71 -7.45 11.03
N LEU A 124 -2.36 -7.79 9.79
CA LEU A 124 -2.96 -8.93 9.10
C LEU A 124 -2.20 -10.20 9.45
N ASN A 125 -2.88 -11.12 10.11
CA ASN A 125 -2.35 -12.47 10.34
C ASN A 125 -2.85 -13.41 9.23
N ILE A 126 -1.93 -13.95 8.42
CA ILE A 126 -2.27 -14.88 7.33
C ILE A 126 -1.87 -16.30 7.77
N PRO A 127 -2.85 -17.18 8.08
CA PRO A 127 -2.55 -18.55 8.50
C PRO A 127 -1.71 -19.29 7.46
N GLY A 128 -0.58 -19.89 7.88
CA GLY A 128 0.36 -20.61 7.00
C GLY A 128 1.54 -19.77 6.48
N TYR A 129 1.52 -18.45 6.68
CA TYR A 129 2.66 -17.54 6.54
C TYR A 129 2.92 -16.89 7.90
N SER A 130 3.46 -17.65 8.86
CA SER A 130 3.84 -17.12 10.16
C SER A 130 5.13 -16.31 10.03
N VAL A 131 4.99 -14.98 9.95
CA VAL A 131 6.06 -14.06 10.33
C VAL A 131 5.92 -13.89 11.85
N GLU A 132 6.82 -14.51 12.62
CA GLU A 132 6.87 -14.27 14.07
C GLU A 132 7.28 -12.81 14.32
N PHE A 133 6.33 -11.99 14.76
CA PHE A 133 6.62 -10.66 15.29
C PHE A 133 6.77 -10.77 16.81
N ASN A 134 7.89 -10.29 17.35
CA ASN A 134 8.12 -10.28 18.79
C ASN A 134 7.02 -9.46 19.49
N GLN A 135 6.28 -10.09 20.41
CA GLN A 135 5.28 -9.40 21.22
C GLN A 135 5.95 -8.34 22.09
N VAL A 136 5.63 -7.06 21.85
CA VAL A 136 6.09 -5.95 22.68
C VAL A 136 5.09 -5.73 23.82
N LYS A 137 5.55 -5.83 25.07
CA LYS A 137 4.76 -5.49 26.26
C LYS A 137 4.43 -4.00 26.27
N VAL A 138 3.16 -3.68 26.44
CA VAL A 138 2.67 -2.30 26.62
C VAL A 138 2.71 -1.97 28.11
N GLU A 139 3.72 -1.23 28.56
CA GLU A 139 3.70 -0.59 29.87
C GLU A 139 3.05 0.80 29.75
N GLY A 140 1.99 1.02 30.54
CA GLY A 140 1.13 2.20 30.45
C GLY A 140 1.86 3.48 30.82
N VAL A 141 1.76 4.49 29.97
CA VAL A 141 2.19 5.85 30.31
C VAL A 141 1.01 6.57 30.95
N ALA A 142 1.04 6.64 32.28
CA ALA A 142 0.28 7.62 33.03
C ALA A 142 1.03 8.97 32.98
N ARG A 143 0.38 10.00 32.44
CA ARG A 143 0.09 11.29 33.09
C ARG A 143 -0.59 12.25 32.13
#